data_AF-K2PAU4-F1
#
_entry.id   AF-K2PAU4-F1
#
_cell.length_a   1.000
_cell.length_b   1.000
_cell.length_c   1.000
_cell.angle_alpha   90.00
_cell.angle_beta   90.00
_cell.angle_gamma   90.00
#
_symmetry.space_group_name_H-M   'P 1'
#
loop_
_entity.id
_entity.type
_entity.pdbx_description
1 polymer ?
#
loop_
_entity_poly.entity_id
_entity_poly.type
_entity_poly.pdbx_seq_one_letter_code
_entity_poly.pdbx_strand_id
1 'polypeptide(L)'
;RITVSVDLRLMDAFADALNVTLRHCVLAGGAQLRIGGFSESTARLMPHAFVNMTNVTSLEGTIVLHGAMPPNSSVLLANSTLHATVGGSKYVPTTPGHTRFRYGPAFVLDGVRLLSTRFVMTRSTLVCGGGSCAAILVERSLGASLSSVFYMDNCVVRSRAQVMHGLASDLRVAGGSVFSIQNSSWSTPIVKFHGGACVFRGVSVSGGSVLQIVSNTFRLSFAMLMAATLSVTGGS
;
A
#
# COMPACT_ATOMS: atom_id res chain seq x y z
N ARG A 1 -1.22 23.56 0.99
CA ARG A 1 -1.18 22.08 0.88
C ARG A 1 -2.37 21.69 0.04
N ILE A 2 -2.14 21.11 -1.15
CA ILE A 2 -3.24 20.68 -2.03
C ILE A 2 -3.54 19.23 -1.70
N THR A 3 -4.80 18.95 -1.34
CA THR A 3 -5.29 17.59 -1.16
C THR A 3 -6.39 17.38 -2.18
N VAL A 4 -6.21 16.40 -3.07
CA VAL A 4 -7.25 15.90 -3.97
C VAL A 4 -7.80 14.64 -3.32
N SER A 5 -9.09 14.63 -3.02
CA SER A 5 -9.78 13.48 -2.45
C SER A 5 -10.78 12.91 -3.44
N VAL A 6 -10.63 11.63 -3.73
CA VAL A 6 -11.66 10.81 -4.34
C VAL A 6 -12.33 10.05 -3.20
N ASP A 7 -13.52 10.51 -2.82
CA ASP A 7 -14.29 9.92 -1.73
C ASP A 7 -15.33 8.97 -2.33
N LEU A 8 -15.07 7.66 -2.25
CA LEU A 8 -15.99 6.65 -2.76
C LEU A 8 -17.32 6.69 -1.99
N ARG A 9 -17.38 7.28 -0.78
CA ARG A 9 -18.61 7.41 0.01
C ARG A 9 -19.65 8.34 -0.60
N LEU A 10 -19.26 9.16 -1.59
CA LEU A 10 -20.15 10.01 -2.35
C LEU A 10 -20.70 9.33 -3.61
N MET A 11 -20.35 8.07 -3.82
CA MET A 11 -20.83 7.28 -4.93
C MET A 11 -22.34 6.99 -4.78
N ASP A 12 -23.04 7.00 -5.90
CA ASP A 12 -24.42 6.53 -5.98
C ASP A 12 -24.46 5.01 -5.79
N ALA A 13 -25.18 4.54 -4.78
CA ALA A 13 -25.33 3.13 -4.47
C ALA A 13 -26.05 2.35 -5.58
N PHE A 14 -26.74 3.04 -6.50
CA PHE A 14 -27.47 2.45 -7.62
C PHE A 14 -26.70 2.53 -8.95
N ALA A 15 -25.50 3.13 -8.95
CA ALA A 15 -24.64 3.10 -10.13
C ALA A 15 -24.08 1.69 -10.38
N ASP A 16 -23.78 1.37 -11.64
CA ASP A 16 -23.18 0.08 -12.00
C ASP A 16 -21.73 -0.04 -11.48
N ALA A 17 -20.93 1.02 -11.72
CA ALA A 17 -19.53 1.09 -11.30
C ALA A 17 -19.05 2.54 -11.15
N LEU A 18 -17.97 2.74 -10.40
CA LEU A 18 -17.24 3.99 -10.34
C LEU A 18 -15.87 3.89 -11.00
N ASN A 19 -15.60 4.76 -11.96
CA ASN A 19 -14.35 4.82 -12.70
C ASN A 19 -13.54 6.05 -12.30
N VAL A 20 -12.36 5.81 -11.74
CA VAL A 20 -11.39 6.85 -11.34
C VAL A 20 -10.14 6.63 -12.15
N THR A 21 -9.83 7.55 -13.07
CA THR A 21 -8.63 7.45 -13.91
C THR A 21 -7.72 8.66 -13.74
N LEU A 22 -6.46 8.40 -13.44
CA LEU A 22 -5.37 9.37 -13.46
C LEU A 22 -4.34 8.92 -14.47
N ARG A 23 -4.07 9.77 -15.46
CA ARG A 23 -3.12 9.48 -16.54
C ARG A 23 -2.23 10.68 -16.79
N HIS A 24 -0.91 10.49 -16.76
CA HIS A 24 0.07 11.58 -16.92
C HIS A 24 -0.08 12.70 -15.88
N CYS A 25 -0.55 12.38 -14.68
CA CYS A 25 -0.74 13.35 -13.61
C CYS A 25 0.57 13.57 -12.85
N VAL A 26 0.80 14.82 -12.41
CA VAL A 26 1.94 15.19 -11.57
C VAL A 26 1.46 15.63 -10.18
N LEU A 27 1.97 15.01 -9.12
CA LEU A 27 1.76 15.43 -7.74
C LEU A 27 3.06 16.06 -7.23
N ALA A 28 3.05 17.33 -6.86
CA ALA A 28 4.26 18.03 -6.45
C ALA A 28 4.12 18.76 -5.11
N GLY A 29 5.24 18.99 -4.43
CA GLY A 29 5.33 19.95 -3.33
C GLY A 29 4.48 19.58 -2.09
N GLY A 30 4.42 18.30 -1.72
CA GLY A 30 3.61 17.84 -0.59
C GLY A 30 2.14 17.63 -0.91
N ALA A 31 1.75 17.63 -2.19
CA ALA A 31 0.38 17.33 -2.61
C ALA A 31 -0.03 15.91 -2.20
N GLN A 32 -1.30 15.74 -1.85
CA GLN A 32 -1.85 14.45 -1.44
C GLN A 32 -3.02 14.06 -2.32
N LEU A 33 -2.95 12.87 -2.91
CA LEU A 33 -4.09 12.21 -3.52
C LEU A 33 -4.61 11.18 -2.52
N ARG A 34 -5.85 11.33 -2.08
CA ARG A 34 -6.50 10.38 -1.18
C ARG A 34 -7.64 9.69 -1.91
N ILE A 35 -7.60 8.36 -1.96
CA ILE A 35 -8.66 7.52 -2.50
C ILE A 35 -9.26 6.77 -1.33
N GLY A 36 -10.42 7.23 -0.88
CA GLY A 36 -11.08 6.76 0.34
C GLY A 36 -12.21 5.80 0.02
N GLY A 37 -12.09 4.55 0.48
CA GLY A 37 -13.15 3.57 0.52
C GLY A 37 -14.04 3.70 1.76
N PHE A 38 -14.63 2.59 2.15
CA PHE A 38 -15.71 2.54 3.12
C PHE A 38 -15.30 1.83 4.42
N SER A 39 -16.22 1.77 5.38
CA SER A 39 -16.20 0.68 6.35
C SER A 39 -16.43 -0.65 5.63
N GLU A 40 -16.01 -1.78 6.22
CA GLU A 40 -16.18 -3.09 5.59
C GLU A 40 -17.66 -3.44 5.36
N SER A 41 -18.55 -3.10 6.30
CA SER A 41 -19.99 -3.35 6.18
C SER A 41 -20.62 -2.54 5.05
N THR A 42 -20.27 -1.27 4.92
CA THR A 42 -20.79 -0.42 3.85
C THR A 42 -20.20 -0.81 2.51
N ALA A 43 -18.90 -1.14 2.43
CA ALA A 43 -18.25 -1.55 1.17
C ALA A 43 -19.01 -2.68 0.45
N ARG A 44 -19.53 -3.65 1.21
CA ARG A 44 -20.26 -4.81 0.66
C ARG A 44 -21.58 -4.46 -0.03
N LEU A 45 -22.13 -3.29 0.26
CA LEU A 45 -23.39 -2.81 -0.31
C LEU A 45 -23.17 -1.85 -1.48
N MET A 46 -21.91 -1.52 -1.77
CA MET A 46 -21.56 -0.52 -2.76
C MET A 46 -21.20 -1.17 -4.09
N PRO A 47 -21.49 -0.51 -5.22
CA PRO A 47 -21.03 -0.98 -6.53
C PRO A 47 -19.50 -1.00 -6.60
N HIS A 48 -19.01 -1.77 -7.56
CA HIS A 48 -17.59 -1.99 -7.73
C HIS A 48 -16.89 -0.72 -8.24
N ALA A 49 -15.63 -0.55 -7.86
CA ALA A 49 -14.83 0.62 -8.23
C ALA A 49 -13.58 0.22 -9.02
N PHE A 50 -13.30 0.96 -10.09
CA PHE A 50 -12.09 0.86 -10.87
C PHE A 50 -11.25 2.12 -10.65
N VAL A 51 -10.07 1.95 -10.06
CA VAL A 51 -9.12 3.02 -9.82
C VAL A 51 -7.87 2.76 -10.65
N ASN A 52 -7.66 3.53 -11.71
CA ASN A 52 -6.54 3.36 -12.62
C ASN A 52 -5.61 4.57 -12.58
N MET A 53 -4.39 4.37 -12.09
CA MET A 53 -3.33 5.37 -12.03
C MET A 53 -2.19 4.93 -12.93
N THR A 54 -2.01 5.58 -14.08
CA THR A 54 -0.99 5.23 -15.06
C THR A 54 -0.13 6.44 -15.42
N ASN A 55 1.19 6.22 -15.58
CA ASN A 55 2.14 7.30 -15.90
C ASN A 55 2.04 8.47 -14.92
N VAL A 56 1.83 8.20 -13.63
CA VAL A 56 1.76 9.22 -12.59
C VAL A 56 3.16 9.53 -12.08
N THR A 57 3.49 10.82 -11.95
CA THR A 57 4.74 11.28 -11.38
C THR A 57 4.46 12.01 -10.07
N SER A 58 4.99 11.50 -8.95
CA SER A 58 4.92 12.19 -7.66
C SER A 58 6.31 12.68 -7.26
N LEU A 59 6.45 13.98 -7.00
CA LEU A 59 7.66 14.64 -6.53
C LEU A 59 7.38 15.31 -5.19
N GLU A 60 7.74 14.65 -4.11
CA GLU A 60 7.37 15.02 -2.74
C GLU A 60 5.86 14.96 -2.45
N GLY A 61 5.07 14.34 -3.34
CA GLY A 61 3.66 14.06 -3.10
C GLY A 61 3.43 12.69 -2.45
N THR A 62 2.22 12.48 -1.94
CA THR A 62 1.81 11.21 -1.34
C THR A 62 0.47 10.75 -1.91
N ILE A 63 0.40 9.50 -2.34
CA ILE A 63 -0.86 8.84 -2.69
C ILE A 63 -1.29 7.98 -1.50
N VAL A 64 -2.54 8.11 -1.09
CA VAL A 64 -3.12 7.40 0.06
C VAL A 64 -4.33 6.60 -0.42
N LEU A 65 -4.29 5.29 -0.25
CA LEU A 65 -5.46 4.42 -0.36
C LEU A 65 -5.96 4.12 1.05
N HIS A 66 -7.23 4.39 1.33
CA HIS A 66 -7.80 4.24 2.67
C HIS A 66 -9.08 3.42 2.66
N GLY A 67 -9.29 2.59 3.68
CA GLY A 67 -10.57 1.90 3.93
C GLY A 67 -10.82 0.66 3.07
N ALA A 68 -12.03 0.12 3.18
CA ALA A 68 -12.45 -1.06 2.44
C ALA A 68 -12.87 -0.71 1.01
N MET A 69 -12.33 -1.43 0.04
CA MET A 69 -12.78 -1.37 -1.35
C MET A 69 -14.07 -2.19 -1.51
N PRO A 70 -15.06 -1.73 -2.29
CA PRO A 70 -16.23 -2.53 -2.60
C PRO A 70 -15.86 -3.87 -3.25
N PRO A 71 -16.68 -4.92 -3.08
CA PRO A 71 -16.48 -6.20 -3.75
C PRO A 71 -16.22 -6.07 -5.25
N ASN A 72 -15.38 -6.95 -5.80
CA ASN A 72 -15.06 -7.01 -7.24
C ASN A 72 -14.40 -5.76 -7.84
N SER A 73 -13.89 -4.87 -6.99
CA SER A 73 -13.17 -3.67 -7.41
C SER A 73 -11.77 -3.99 -7.97
N SER A 74 -11.19 -3.03 -8.68
CA SER A 74 -9.78 -3.08 -9.09
C SER A 74 -9.07 -1.74 -8.86
N VAL A 75 -7.85 -1.82 -8.32
CA VAL A 75 -6.95 -0.68 -8.14
C VAL A 75 -5.65 -1.00 -8.86
N LEU A 76 -5.30 -0.18 -9.86
CA LEU A 76 -4.09 -0.31 -10.65
C LEU A 76 -3.22 0.93 -10.47
N LEU A 77 -1.95 0.73 -10.11
CA LEU A 77 -0.89 1.72 -10.22
C LEU A 77 0.20 1.20 -11.16
N ALA A 78 0.33 1.79 -12.34
CA ALA A 78 1.24 1.29 -13.38
C ALA A 78 2.13 2.38 -13.95
N ASN A 79 3.33 2.00 -14.39
CA ASN A 79 4.25 2.87 -15.15
C ASN A 79 4.54 4.21 -14.45
N SER A 80 4.55 4.22 -13.12
CA SER A 80 4.54 5.45 -12.33
C SER A 80 5.85 5.65 -11.58
N THR A 81 6.21 6.90 -11.33
CA THR A 81 7.41 7.25 -10.54
C THR A 81 6.98 8.08 -9.34
N LEU A 82 7.14 7.53 -8.14
CA LEU A 82 6.78 8.18 -6.90
C LEU A 82 8.03 8.47 -6.06
N HIS A 83 8.31 9.74 -5.83
CA HIS A 83 9.43 10.20 -5.02
C HIS A 83 8.91 10.98 -3.81
N ALA A 84 9.43 10.67 -2.63
CA ALA A 84 9.13 11.40 -1.41
C ALA A 84 10.35 11.46 -0.48
N THR A 85 10.40 12.52 0.33
CA THR A 85 11.36 12.68 1.42
C THR A 85 10.65 13.04 2.71
N VAL A 86 11.30 12.76 3.85
CA VAL A 86 10.77 13.08 5.20
C VAL A 86 10.45 14.59 5.36
N GLY A 87 11.09 15.47 4.59
CA GLY A 87 10.86 16.92 4.62
C GLY A 87 9.86 17.43 3.58
N GLY A 88 9.78 16.79 2.42
CA GLY A 88 8.89 17.23 1.34
C GLY A 88 7.49 16.64 1.41
N SER A 89 7.36 15.34 1.70
CA SER A 89 6.05 14.74 1.97
C SER A 89 5.50 15.28 3.29
N LYS A 90 4.24 15.71 3.27
CA LYS A 90 3.51 16.27 4.42
C LYS A 90 2.50 15.28 4.99
N TYR A 91 2.75 13.98 4.82
CA TYR A 91 1.91 12.95 5.42
C TYR A 91 2.14 12.89 6.93
N VAL A 92 1.05 12.83 7.70
CA VAL A 92 1.11 12.71 9.16
C VAL A 92 0.38 11.44 9.55
N PRO A 93 1.07 10.47 10.17
CA PRO A 93 0.44 9.26 10.68
C PRO A 93 -0.68 9.58 11.66
N THR A 94 -1.72 8.78 11.61
CA THR A 94 -2.90 8.92 12.49
C THR A 94 -3.03 7.74 13.46
N THR A 95 -2.14 6.76 13.37
CA THR A 95 -2.01 5.67 14.34
C THR A 95 -1.72 6.25 15.75
N PRO A 96 -2.51 5.90 16.78
CA PRO A 96 -2.30 6.37 18.15
C PRO A 96 -0.88 6.11 18.65
N GLY A 97 -0.33 7.06 19.41
CA GLY A 97 1.04 6.97 19.94
C GLY A 97 2.16 7.24 18.92
N HIS A 98 1.82 7.39 17.62
CA HIS A 98 2.80 7.56 16.55
C HIS A 98 2.67 8.87 15.78
N THR A 99 1.82 9.79 16.25
CA THR A 99 1.58 11.12 15.64
C THR A 99 2.81 12.03 15.66
N ARG A 100 3.81 11.73 16.50
CA ARG A 100 5.08 12.47 16.59
C ARG A 100 6.10 12.04 15.54
N PHE A 101 5.90 10.90 14.86
CA PHE A 101 6.84 10.43 13.85
C PHE A 101 6.55 11.10 12.50
N ARG A 102 7.57 11.71 11.91
CA ARG A 102 7.52 12.18 10.53
C ARG A 102 8.06 11.08 9.62
N TYR A 103 7.16 10.52 8.81
CA TYR A 103 7.50 9.67 7.68
C TYR A 103 7.30 10.47 6.40
N GLY A 104 8.13 10.22 5.40
CA GLY A 104 7.96 10.81 4.07
C GLY A 104 7.51 9.79 3.02
N PRO A 105 6.34 9.14 3.17
CA PRO A 105 5.94 8.08 2.27
C PRO A 105 5.52 8.59 0.89
N ALA A 106 5.90 7.81 -0.13
CA ALA A 106 5.43 8.00 -1.49
C ALA A 106 4.01 7.42 -1.66
N PHE A 107 3.75 6.29 -0.99
CA PHE A 107 2.47 5.57 -1.04
C PHE A 107 2.03 5.16 0.37
N VAL A 108 0.74 5.28 0.67
CA VAL A 108 0.18 4.92 1.97
C VAL A 108 -1.02 4.00 1.80
N LEU A 109 -1.01 2.90 2.53
CA LEU A 109 -2.13 1.97 2.70
C LEU A 109 -2.69 2.15 4.11
N ASP A 110 -3.88 2.71 4.21
CA ASP A 110 -4.45 3.13 5.47
C ASP A 110 -5.73 2.33 5.76
N GLY A 111 -5.64 1.30 6.59
CA GLY A 111 -6.78 0.46 6.96
C GLY A 111 -7.40 -0.24 5.75
N VAL A 112 -6.58 -0.54 4.74
CA VAL A 112 -7.06 -1.06 3.47
C VAL A 112 -7.58 -2.49 3.65
N ARG A 113 -8.82 -2.71 3.21
CA ARG A 113 -9.43 -4.04 3.12
C ARG A 113 -9.84 -4.32 1.68
N LEU A 114 -9.24 -5.36 1.10
CA LEU A 114 -9.59 -5.88 -0.20
C LEU A 114 -10.62 -6.99 0.00
N LEU A 115 -11.80 -6.84 -0.60
CA LEU A 115 -12.91 -7.78 -0.57
C LEU A 115 -13.15 -8.23 -2.01
N SER A 116 -12.76 -9.43 -2.41
CA SER A 116 -12.76 -9.85 -3.83
C SER A 116 -12.16 -8.79 -4.77
N THR A 117 -11.17 -8.03 -4.28
CA THR A 117 -10.63 -6.85 -4.94
C THR A 117 -9.23 -7.15 -5.47
N ARG A 118 -8.91 -6.62 -6.65
CA ARG A 118 -7.58 -6.74 -7.26
C ARG A 118 -6.80 -5.43 -7.12
N PHE A 119 -5.82 -5.40 -6.24
CA PHE A 119 -4.81 -4.36 -6.17
C PHE A 119 -3.55 -4.79 -6.93
N VAL A 120 -3.15 -4.00 -7.92
CA VAL A 120 -1.98 -4.25 -8.76
C VAL A 120 -1.10 -3.01 -8.79
N MET A 121 0.18 -3.17 -8.42
CA MET A 121 1.22 -2.17 -8.67
C MET A 121 2.25 -2.78 -9.61
N THR A 122 2.48 -2.17 -10.77
CA THR A 122 3.41 -2.74 -11.75
C THR A 122 4.27 -1.70 -12.46
N ARG A 123 5.49 -2.07 -12.88
CA ARG A 123 6.40 -1.22 -13.66
C ARG A 123 6.58 0.17 -13.05
N SER A 124 6.63 0.23 -11.72
CA SER A 124 6.60 1.49 -10.98
C SER A 124 7.83 1.64 -10.10
N THR A 125 8.32 2.87 -9.99
CA THR A 125 9.49 3.21 -9.18
C THR A 125 9.05 4.01 -7.97
N LEU A 126 9.43 3.57 -6.77
CA LEU A 126 9.16 4.26 -5.51
C LEU A 126 10.49 4.60 -4.85
N VAL A 127 10.73 5.88 -4.61
CA VAL A 127 11.95 6.38 -3.97
C VAL A 127 11.60 7.17 -2.73
N CYS A 128 12.22 6.79 -1.61
CA CYS A 128 12.01 7.39 -0.31
C CYS A 128 13.34 7.85 0.30
N GLY A 129 13.53 9.17 0.41
CA GLY A 129 14.72 9.80 0.96
C GLY A 129 14.57 10.24 2.42
N GLY A 130 15.63 10.07 3.22
CA GLY A 130 15.71 10.53 4.62
C GLY A 130 15.80 9.41 5.65
N GLY A 131 16.27 9.72 6.87
CA GLY A 131 16.61 8.71 7.90
C GLY A 131 15.44 7.90 8.48
N SER A 132 14.21 8.36 8.30
CA SER A 132 12.96 7.70 8.76
C SER A 132 12.01 7.36 7.61
N CYS A 133 12.47 7.38 6.35
CA CYS A 133 11.60 7.22 5.20
C CYS A 133 11.12 5.77 5.03
N ALA A 134 9.80 5.59 4.83
CA ALA A 134 9.20 4.34 4.38
C ALA A 134 8.51 4.57 3.04
N ALA A 135 8.91 3.86 1.97
CA ALA A 135 8.37 4.13 0.63
C ALA A 135 6.87 3.85 0.56
N ILE A 136 6.46 2.73 1.18
CA ILE A 136 5.08 2.33 1.41
C ILE A 136 4.86 2.32 2.92
N LEU A 137 3.97 3.18 3.42
CA LEU A 137 3.56 3.16 4.82
C LEU A 137 2.21 2.42 4.93
N VAL A 138 2.10 1.51 5.88
CA VAL A 138 0.85 0.83 6.22
C VAL A 138 0.42 1.27 7.62
N GLU A 139 -0.79 1.80 7.73
CA GLU A 139 -1.43 2.12 9.01
C GLU A 139 -2.75 1.38 9.13
N ARG A 140 -3.21 1.12 10.36
CA ARG A 140 -4.49 0.42 10.64
C ARG A 140 -4.65 -0.93 9.93
N SER A 141 -3.53 -1.60 9.65
CA SER A 141 -3.45 -2.91 9.01
C SER A 141 -3.84 -2.94 7.52
N LEU A 142 -3.32 -3.96 6.82
CA LEU A 142 -3.66 -4.30 5.45
C LEU A 142 -4.31 -5.68 5.44
N GLY A 143 -5.46 -5.80 4.78
CA GLY A 143 -6.21 -7.06 4.67
C GLY A 143 -6.58 -7.40 3.23
N ALA A 144 -6.40 -8.66 2.87
CA ALA A 144 -6.97 -9.26 1.67
C ALA A 144 -7.86 -10.44 2.07
N SER A 145 -9.13 -10.41 1.67
CA SER A 145 -10.10 -11.47 1.91
C SER A 145 -11.02 -11.72 0.72
N LEU A 146 -11.71 -12.86 0.71
CA LEU A 146 -12.70 -13.23 -0.32
C LEU A 146 -12.09 -13.32 -1.72
N SER A 147 -11.03 -14.12 -1.88
CA SER A 147 -10.31 -14.28 -3.16
C SER A 147 -9.75 -12.95 -3.70
N SER A 148 -9.29 -12.08 -2.80
CA SER A 148 -8.63 -10.83 -3.17
C SER A 148 -7.21 -11.08 -3.65
N VAL A 149 -6.70 -10.13 -4.42
CA VAL A 149 -5.32 -10.14 -4.92
C VAL A 149 -4.65 -8.83 -4.56
N PHE A 150 -3.53 -8.89 -3.85
CA PHE A 150 -2.57 -7.81 -3.73
C PHE A 150 -1.30 -8.23 -4.46
N TYR A 151 -0.95 -7.51 -5.51
CA TYR A 151 0.11 -7.91 -6.42
C TYR A 151 1.05 -6.75 -6.73
N MET A 152 2.34 -6.94 -6.50
CA MET A 152 3.39 -6.00 -6.89
C MET A 152 4.36 -6.70 -7.84
N ASP A 153 4.56 -6.14 -9.04
CA ASP A 153 5.40 -6.77 -10.07
C ASP A 153 6.27 -5.76 -10.81
N ASN A 154 7.52 -6.13 -11.10
CA ASN A 154 8.45 -5.27 -11.85
C ASN A 154 8.56 -3.85 -11.25
N CYS A 155 8.60 -3.77 -9.92
CA CYS A 155 8.71 -2.52 -9.19
C CYS A 155 10.14 -2.27 -8.70
N VAL A 156 10.57 -1.02 -8.71
CA VAL A 156 11.86 -0.61 -8.13
C VAL A 156 11.57 0.21 -6.89
N VAL A 157 11.87 -0.32 -5.70
CA VAL A 157 11.61 0.38 -4.44
C VAL A 157 12.91 0.65 -3.70
N ARG A 158 13.27 1.93 -3.62
CA ARG A 158 14.49 2.41 -2.95
C ARG A 158 14.08 3.25 -1.76
N SER A 159 14.41 2.80 -0.57
CA SER A 159 14.11 3.55 0.65
C SER A 159 15.31 3.55 1.56
N ARG A 160 15.60 4.68 2.22
CA ARG A 160 16.73 4.71 3.16
C ARG A 160 16.51 3.85 4.41
N ALA A 161 15.28 3.74 4.93
CA ALA A 161 15.02 2.98 6.16
C ALA A 161 14.22 1.69 5.92
N GLN A 162 13.00 1.79 5.37
CA GLN A 162 12.10 0.64 5.17
C GLN A 162 11.41 0.73 3.82
N VAL A 163 11.19 -0.41 3.15
CA VAL A 163 10.44 -0.42 1.88
C VAL A 163 8.95 -0.32 2.16
N MET A 164 8.40 -1.28 2.89
CA MET A 164 7.02 -1.32 3.36
C MET A 164 7.00 -1.40 4.89
N HIS A 165 6.44 -0.39 5.55
CA HIS A 165 6.42 -0.33 7.01
C HIS A 165 5.00 -0.26 7.56
N GLY A 166 4.60 -1.32 8.25
CA GLY A 166 3.40 -1.40 9.08
C GLY A 166 3.61 -0.74 10.43
N LEU A 167 3.05 0.46 10.60
CA LEU A 167 3.06 1.20 11.85
C LEU A 167 2.04 0.58 12.81
N ALA A 168 2.53 -0.21 13.78
CA ALA A 168 1.69 -1.00 14.69
C ALA A 168 0.57 -1.79 13.97
N SER A 169 0.84 -2.21 12.74
CA SER A 169 -0.15 -2.73 11.79
C SER A 169 0.13 -4.18 11.43
N ASP A 170 -0.94 -4.93 11.18
CA ASP A 170 -0.85 -6.33 10.76
C ASP A 170 -1.06 -6.46 9.24
N LEU A 171 -0.50 -7.53 8.66
CA LEU A 171 -0.86 -8.02 7.34
C LEU A 171 -1.75 -9.27 7.49
N ARG A 172 -2.93 -9.26 6.87
CA ARG A 172 -3.84 -10.42 6.89
C ARG A 172 -4.20 -10.83 5.47
N VAL A 173 -3.96 -12.10 5.13
CA VAL A 173 -4.30 -12.68 3.83
C VAL A 173 -5.18 -13.90 4.09
N ALA A 174 -6.45 -13.83 3.72
CA ALA A 174 -7.45 -14.82 4.13
C ALA A 174 -8.43 -15.19 3.01
N GLY A 175 -9.13 -16.31 3.14
CA GLY A 175 -10.24 -16.71 2.27
C GLY A 175 -9.85 -16.83 0.79
N GLY A 176 -8.85 -17.65 0.49
CA GLY A 176 -8.36 -17.89 -0.87
C GLY A 176 -7.68 -16.68 -1.53
N SER A 177 -7.18 -15.73 -0.74
CA SER A 177 -6.57 -14.51 -1.25
C SER A 177 -5.08 -14.70 -1.51
N VAL A 178 -4.53 -13.87 -2.39
CA VAL A 178 -3.10 -13.89 -2.74
C VAL A 178 -2.48 -12.53 -2.44
N PHE A 179 -1.40 -12.54 -1.66
CA PHE A 179 -0.46 -11.44 -1.55
C PHE A 179 0.84 -11.85 -2.21
N SER A 180 1.20 -11.20 -3.31
CA SER A 180 2.40 -11.53 -4.08
C SER A 180 3.23 -10.29 -4.38
N ILE A 181 4.53 -10.44 -4.21
CA ILE A 181 5.52 -9.46 -4.63
C ILE A 181 6.56 -10.19 -5.47
N GLN A 182 6.74 -9.79 -6.71
CA GLN A 182 7.63 -10.48 -7.62
C GLN A 182 8.36 -9.58 -8.61
N ASN A 183 9.44 -10.13 -9.18
CA ASN A 183 10.24 -9.49 -10.23
C ASN A 183 10.68 -8.05 -9.88
N SER A 184 10.77 -7.72 -8.60
CA SER A 184 10.99 -6.36 -8.11
C SER A 184 12.38 -6.21 -7.51
N SER A 185 12.89 -4.98 -7.49
CA SER A 185 14.18 -4.66 -6.87
C SER A 185 13.99 -3.75 -5.67
N TRP A 186 14.43 -4.21 -4.50
CA TRP A 186 14.24 -3.53 -3.22
C TRP A 186 15.57 -3.19 -2.58
N SER A 187 15.77 -1.93 -2.21
CA SER A 187 17.03 -1.45 -1.63
C SER A 187 16.82 -0.62 -0.37
N THR A 188 17.52 -1.00 0.70
CA THR A 188 17.59 -0.28 1.98
C THR A 188 19.05 -0.11 2.45
N PRO A 189 19.74 0.97 2.04
CA PRO A 189 21.19 1.10 2.26
C PRO A 189 21.59 1.51 3.68
N ILE A 190 20.67 1.99 4.54
CA ILE A 190 21.02 2.29 5.94
C ILE A 190 21.02 0.99 6.73
N VAL A 191 22.16 0.70 7.37
CA VAL A 191 22.27 -0.33 8.41
C VAL A 191 21.58 0.19 9.68
N LYS A 192 20.28 0.00 9.79
CA LYS A 192 19.61 0.00 11.10
C LYS A 192 19.64 -1.42 11.62
N PHE A 193 20.30 -1.65 12.75
CA PHE A 193 20.10 -2.87 13.53
C PHE A 193 18.58 -2.96 13.81
N HIS A 194 17.95 -4.07 13.39
CA HIS A 194 16.49 -4.30 13.41
C HIS A 194 15.62 -3.63 12.32
N GLY A 195 16.20 -3.18 11.20
CA GLY A 195 15.43 -2.74 10.03
C GLY A 195 14.99 -3.92 9.14
N GLY A 196 13.81 -3.85 8.52
CA GLY A 196 13.36 -4.85 7.54
C GLY A 196 12.84 -4.17 6.27
N ALA A 197 12.85 -4.87 5.13
CA ALA A 197 12.25 -4.35 3.92
C ALA A 197 10.73 -4.25 4.08
N CYS A 198 10.09 -5.34 4.51
CA CYS A 198 8.71 -5.39 4.98
C CYS A 198 8.70 -5.58 6.49
N VAL A 199 8.05 -4.68 7.23
CA VAL A 199 7.92 -4.78 8.69
C VAL A 199 6.45 -4.68 9.06
N PHE A 200 5.92 -5.67 9.78
CA PHE A 200 4.56 -5.65 10.33
C PHE A 200 4.60 -6.05 11.80
N ARG A 201 3.55 -5.74 12.56
CA ARG A 201 3.38 -6.27 13.91
C ARG A 201 3.12 -7.77 13.86
N GLY A 202 2.12 -8.18 13.09
CA GLY A 202 1.79 -9.58 12.86
C GLY A 202 1.46 -9.86 11.40
N VAL A 203 1.74 -11.08 10.96
CA VAL A 203 1.37 -11.59 9.64
C VAL A 203 0.52 -12.84 9.83
N SER A 204 -0.66 -12.86 9.21
CA SER A 204 -1.55 -14.03 9.24
C SER A 204 -1.97 -14.43 7.83
N VAL A 205 -1.80 -15.71 7.49
CA VAL A 205 -2.22 -16.31 6.23
C VAL A 205 -3.18 -17.45 6.53
N SER A 206 -4.40 -17.42 5.99
CA SER A 206 -5.38 -18.45 6.31
C SER A 206 -6.37 -18.81 5.21
N GLY A 207 -6.97 -19.99 5.33
CA GLY A 207 -8.09 -20.44 4.49
C GLY A 207 -7.72 -20.53 3.00
N GLY A 208 -6.72 -21.34 2.67
CA GLY A 208 -6.24 -21.51 1.29
C GLY A 208 -5.58 -20.28 0.68
N SER A 209 -5.08 -19.35 1.50
CA SER A 209 -4.46 -18.11 1.03
C SER A 209 -2.96 -18.24 0.87
N VAL A 210 -2.39 -17.38 0.02
CA VAL A 210 -0.96 -17.40 -0.32
C VAL A 210 -0.30 -16.06 0.00
N LEU A 211 0.83 -16.13 0.70
CA LEU A 211 1.78 -15.03 0.83
C LEU A 211 3.07 -15.45 0.14
N GLN A 212 3.44 -14.78 -0.96
CA GLN A 212 4.64 -15.10 -1.71
C GLN A 212 5.47 -13.86 -2.05
N ILE A 213 6.79 -14.03 -2.00
CA ILE A 213 7.77 -13.00 -2.36
C ILE A 213 8.87 -13.70 -3.16
N VAL A 214 8.75 -13.67 -4.50
CA VAL A 214 9.52 -14.53 -5.41
C VAL A 214 10.23 -13.73 -6.50
N SER A 215 11.38 -14.19 -6.99
CA SER A 215 12.10 -13.57 -8.11
C SER A 215 12.45 -12.08 -7.89
N ASN A 216 12.66 -11.66 -6.64
CA ASN A 216 13.03 -10.29 -6.31
C ASN A 216 14.53 -10.15 -6.08
N THR A 217 15.08 -8.98 -6.41
CA THR A 217 16.47 -8.62 -6.10
C THR A 217 16.51 -7.75 -4.85
N PHE A 218 17.13 -8.24 -3.78
CA PHE A 218 17.20 -7.56 -2.49
C PHE A 218 18.60 -7.00 -2.22
N ARG A 219 18.69 -5.69 -1.98
CA ARG A 219 19.87 -4.99 -1.45
C ARG A 219 19.53 -4.45 -0.08
N LEU A 220 19.42 -5.36 0.88
CA LEU A 220 18.94 -5.10 2.24
C LEU A 220 20.06 -5.26 3.25
N SER A 221 20.00 -4.50 4.35
CA SER A 221 20.98 -4.59 5.43
C SER A 221 20.69 -5.69 6.45
N PHE A 222 19.47 -6.22 6.49
CA PHE A 222 19.05 -7.17 7.53
C PHE A 222 18.04 -8.20 7.04
N ALA A 223 16.73 -7.92 7.05
CA ALA A 223 15.70 -8.92 6.73
C ALA A 223 14.74 -8.46 5.63
N MET A 224 14.25 -9.43 4.86
CA MET A 224 13.21 -9.19 3.85
C MET A 224 11.84 -8.94 4.50
N LEU A 225 11.41 -9.80 5.43
CA LEU A 225 10.17 -9.68 6.18
C LEU A 225 10.46 -9.79 7.68
N MET A 226 9.89 -8.88 8.48
CA MET A 226 9.92 -8.92 9.94
C MET A 226 8.50 -8.81 10.49
N ALA A 227 8.15 -9.72 11.39
CA ALA A 227 6.91 -9.69 12.16
C ALA A 227 7.15 -10.26 13.55
N ALA A 228 6.43 -9.75 14.55
CA ALA A 228 6.48 -10.32 15.91
C ALA A 228 5.72 -11.65 15.98
N THR A 229 4.69 -11.81 15.15
CA THR A 229 3.93 -13.05 15.01
C THR A 229 3.73 -13.42 13.55
N LEU A 230 3.84 -14.71 13.26
CA LEU A 230 3.48 -15.30 11.98
C LEU A 230 2.53 -16.47 12.24
N SER A 231 1.34 -16.42 11.65
CA SER A 231 0.32 -17.49 11.76
C SER A 231 -0.08 -17.97 10.37
N VAL A 232 -0.03 -19.28 10.16
CA VAL A 232 -0.46 -19.93 8.91
C VAL A 232 -1.44 -21.02 9.27
N THR A 233 -2.69 -20.94 8.78
CA THR A 233 -3.76 -21.89 9.17
C THR A 233 -4.66 -22.28 7.99
N GLY A 234 -5.19 -23.50 7.99
CA GLY A 234 -6.26 -23.90 7.05
C GLY A 234 -5.81 -24.20 5.61
N GLY A 235 -4.65 -24.85 5.44
CA GLY A 235 -4.09 -25.23 4.14
C GLY A 235 -3.59 -24.02 3.34
N SER A 236 -2.38 -24.10 2.81
CA SER A 236 -1.75 -23.07 1.96
C SER A 236 -1.34 -23.67 0.63
#